data_AF-A0A8J7LCJ8-F1
#
_entry.id   AF-A0A8J7LCJ8-F1
#
_cell.length_a   1.000
_cell.length_b   1.000
_cell.length_c   1.000
_cell.angle_alpha   90.00
_cell.angle_beta   90.00
_cell.angle_gamma   90.00
#
_symmetry.space_group_name_H-M   'P 1'
#
loop_
_entity.id
_entity.type
_entity.pdbx_description
1 polymer ?
#
loop_
_entity_poly.entity_id
_entity_poly.type
_entity_poly.pdbx_seq_one_letter_code
_entity_poly.pdbx_strand_id
1 'polypeptide(L)'
;MPQLSEKVQELIKKARIVSFATWQDTHSVPAIERFQAADDQGRYLTDEDFQEIQRLVPTTAQLIPVAQMLRDRVNDIVNEARNEVLATFPSITQPGGGLYPAERAEACWRDFWHFLRCITYGIAGGRTDYTSVEGLHYMQLLYQELQVPLDAMIVGLEGIKAASLNRVEPKQQQVLAPYFDHLVGQLRQFIK
;
A
#
# COMPACT_ATOMS: atom_id res chain seq x y z
N MET A 1 17.01 -9.87 18.79
CA MET A 1 15.61 -9.42 18.62
C MET A 1 14.71 -10.46 19.24
N PRO A 2 13.72 -10.10 20.08
CA PRO A 2 12.77 -11.09 20.58
C PRO A 2 12.02 -11.73 19.39
N GLN A 3 11.90 -13.05 19.41
CA GLN A 3 11.22 -13.80 18.37
C GLN A 3 9.71 -13.48 18.41
N LEU A 4 9.13 -13.15 17.25
CA LEU A 4 7.68 -12.91 17.15
C LEU A 4 6.92 -14.16 17.60
N SER A 5 5.79 -13.97 18.29
CA SER A 5 4.95 -15.09 18.72
C SER A 5 4.43 -15.89 17.52
N GLU A 6 4.12 -17.18 17.72
CA GLU A 6 3.54 -18.04 16.67
C GLU A 6 2.26 -17.42 16.09
N LYS A 7 1.42 -16.83 16.96
CA LYS A 7 0.22 -16.11 16.56
C LYS A 7 0.52 -14.97 15.60
N VAL A 8 1.52 -14.13 15.90
CA VAL A 8 1.93 -13.01 15.03
C VAL A 8 2.46 -13.54 13.69
N GLN A 9 3.27 -14.61 13.71
CA GLN A 9 3.80 -15.20 12.48
C GLN A 9 2.69 -15.74 11.56
N GLU A 10 1.67 -16.40 12.14
CA GLU A 10 0.51 -16.87 11.39
C GLU A 10 -0.33 -15.72 10.83
N LEU A 11 -0.53 -14.65 11.61
CA LEU A 11 -1.23 -13.46 11.13
C LEU A 11 -0.49 -12.77 9.98
N ILE A 12 0.84 -12.67 10.03
CA ILE A 12 1.66 -12.12 8.94
C ILE A 12 1.44 -12.91 7.64
N LYS A 13 1.45 -14.24 7.68
CA LYS A 13 1.23 -15.08 6.49
C LYS A 13 -0.15 -14.87 5.86
N LYS A 14 -1.16 -14.59 6.70
CA LYS A 14 -2.56 -14.44 6.28
C LYS A 14 -2.94 -13.01 5.90
N ALA A 15 -2.20 -12.01 6.36
CA ALA A 15 -2.43 -10.58 6.09
C ALA A 15 -2.05 -10.17 4.65
N ARG A 16 -2.46 -10.96 3.66
CA ARG A 16 -2.27 -10.68 2.23
C ARG A 16 -3.35 -9.74 1.73
N ILE A 17 -3.09 -8.44 1.81
CA ILE A 17 -4.12 -7.44 1.53
C ILE A 17 -4.41 -7.23 0.05
N VAL A 18 -3.57 -7.69 -0.87
CA VAL A 18 -3.82 -7.57 -2.32
C VAL A 18 -4.71 -8.71 -2.79
N SER A 19 -5.67 -8.40 -3.66
CA SER A 19 -6.46 -9.41 -4.38
C SER A 19 -6.87 -8.88 -5.74
N PHE A 20 -6.81 -9.75 -6.74
CA PHE A 20 -7.30 -9.51 -8.09
C PHE A 20 -8.53 -10.38 -8.41
N ALA A 21 -9.17 -10.94 -7.37
CA ALA A 21 -10.23 -11.92 -7.51
C ALA A 21 -11.56 -11.38 -8.06
N THR A 22 -11.67 -10.07 -8.27
CA THR A 22 -12.81 -9.38 -8.90
C THR A 22 -12.46 -8.83 -10.29
N TRP A 23 -11.22 -9.04 -10.75
CA TRP A 23 -10.74 -8.44 -12.00
C TRP A 23 -10.99 -9.32 -13.21
N GLN A 24 -11.42 -10.57 -13.05
CA GLN A 24 -11.61 -11.55 -14.14
C GLN A 24 -12.63 -11.08 -15.19
N ASP A 25 -13.56 -10.20 -14.82
CA ASP A 25 -14.55 -9.64 -15.75
C ASP A 25 -13.96 -8.51 -16.63
N THR A 26 -12.80 -7.95 -16.26
CA THR A 26 -12.20 -6.78 -16.91
C THR A 26 -10.78 -7.03 -17.43
N HIS A 27 -10.11 -8.06 -16.90
CA HIS A 27 -8.72 -8.40 -17.19
C HIS A 27 -8.62 -9.85 -17.63
N SER A 28 -7.80 -10.10 -18.66
CA SER A 28 -7.48 -11.47 -19.06
C SER A 28 -6.69 -12.19 -17.98
N VAL A 29 -6.78 -13.52 -17.93
CA VAL A 29 -6.02 -14.35 -16.98
C VAL A 29 -4.51 -14.05 -17.02
N PRO A 30 -3.85 -13.94 -18.20
CA PRO A 30 -2.44 -13.57 -18.25
C PRO A 30 -2.14 -12.20 -17.65
N ALA A 31 -3.05 -11.22 -17.76
CA ALA A 31 -2.85 -9.91 -17.14
C ALA A 31 -2.88 -10.01 -15.62
N ILE A 32 -3.87 -10.73 -15.08
CA ILE A 32 -4.01 -10.97 -13.63
C ILE A 32 -2.78 -11.70 -13.09
N GLU A 33 -2.28 -12.71 -13.80
CA GLU A 33 -1.09 -13.46 -13.41
C GLU A 33 0.16 -12.57 -13.30
N ARG A 34 0.30 -11.50 -14.11
CA ARG A 34 1.41 -10.55 -13.97
C ARG A 34 1.37 -9.79 -12.66
N PHE A 35 0.20 -9.27 -12.28
CA PHE A 35 0.03 -8.59 -11.00
C PHE A 35 0.22 -9.54 -9.83
N GLN A 36 -0.35 -10.75 -9.92
CA GLN A 36 -0.23 -11.78 -8.90
C GLN A 36 1.22 -12.20 -8.67
N ALA A 37 1.99 -12.43 -9.74
CA ALA A 37 3.40 -12.80 -9.64
C ALA A 37 4.25 -11.71 -8.97
N ALA A 38 3.96 -10.43 -9.24
CA ALA A 38 4.63 -9.32 -8.57
C ALA A 38 4.27 -9.26 -7.07
N ASP A 39 3.00 -9.46 -6.71
CA ASP A 39 2.56 -9.49 -5.32
C ASP A 39 3.13 -10.67 -4.54
N ASP A 40 3.15 -11.87 -5.13
CA ASP A 40 3.73 -13.08 -4.52
C ASP A 40 5.23 -12.90 -4.20
N GLN A 41 5.92 -12.08 -4.98
CA GLN A 41 7.33 -11.73 -4.78
C GLN A 41 7.52 -10.49 -3.90
N GLY A 42 6.43 -9.85 -3.44
CA GLY A 42 6.47 -8.65 -2.61
C GLY A 42 7.14 -7.45 -3.28
N ARG A 43 7.17 -7.40 -4.63
CA ARG A 43 7.94 -6.41 -5.41
C ARG A 43 7.02 -5.50 -6.21
N TYR A 44 7.46 -4.28 -6.50
CA TYR A 44 6.76 -3.44 -7.49
C TYR A 44 6.80 -4.08 -8.88
N LEU A 45 5.89 -3.65 -9.75
CA LEU A 45 5.89 -4.00 -11.17
C LEU A 45 7.19 -3.52 -11.82
N THR A 46 7.84 -4.39 -12.59
CA THR A 46 9.03 -4.05 -13.39
C THR A 46 8.61 -3.36 -14.68
N ASP A 47 9.57 -2.81 -15.41
CA ASP A 47 9.28 -2.22 -16.73
C ASP A 47 8.76 -3.28 -17.72
N GLU A 48 9.22 -4.52 -17.60
CA GLU A 48 8.68 -5.65 -18.37
C GLU A 48 7.22 -5.95 -17.98
N ASP A 49 6.89 -5.97 -16.68
CA ASP A 49 5.51 -6.15 -16.25
C ASP A 49 4.61 -5.05 -16.82
N PHE A 50 5.05 -3.79 -16.78
CA PHE A 50 4.29 -2.67 -17.32
C PHE A 50 4.09 -2.78 -18.84
N GLN A 51 5.11 -3.16 -19.60
CA GLN A 51 4.98 -3.39 -21.05
C GLN A 51 3.97 -4.49 -21.36
N GLU A 52 4.03 -5.60 -20.61
CA GLU A 52 3.11 -6.73 -20.79
C GLU A 52 1.68 -6.36 -20.37
N ILE A 53 1.50 -5.65 -19.26
CA ILE A 53 0.20 -5.13 -18.82
C ILE A 53 -0.38 -4.19 -19.89
N GLN A 54 0.43 -3.28 -20.45
CA GLN A 54 -0.03 -2.39 -21.52
C GLN A 54 -0.55 -3.14 -22.74
N ARG A 55 0.12 -4.23 -23.11
CA ARG A 55 -0.27 -5.11 -24.22
C ARG A 55 -1.56 -5.88 -23.94
N LEU A 56 -1.70 -6.38 -22.72
CA LEU A 56 -2.83 -7.22 -22.30
C LEU A 56 -4.06 -6.41 -21.88
N VAL A 57 -3.87 -5.16 -21.45
CA VAL A 57 -4.92 -4.25 -20.95
C VAL A 57 -4.73 -2.84 -21.54
N PRO A 58 -4.95 -2.65 -22.85
CA PRO A 58 -4.65 -1.36 -23.51
C PRO A 58 -5.44 -0.17 -22.94
N THR A 59 -6.60 -0.43 -22.31
CA THR A 59 -7.46 0.59 -21.69
C THR A 59 -6.80 1.29 -20.50
N THR A 60 -5.81 0.66 -19.84
CA THR A 60 -5.09 1.25 -18.70
C THR A 60 -3.77 1.91 -19.09
N ALA A 61 -3.42 1.94 -20.39
CA ALA A 61 -2.13 2.41 -20.87
C ALA A 61 -1.76 3.83 -20.39
N GLN A 62 -2.73 4.72 -20.25
CA GLN A 62 -2.51 6.09 -19.76
C GLN A 62 -2.13 6.17 -18.27
N LEU A 63 -2.41 5.13 -17.48
CA LEU A 63 -2.12 5.05 -16.04
C LEU A 63 -0.74 4.44 -15.77
N ILE A 64 -0.18 3.69 -16.72
CA ILE A 64 1.11 3.00 -16.58
C ILE A 64 2.27 3.96 -16.29
N PRO A 65 2.45 5.08 -17.02
CA PRO A 65 3.53 6.03 -16.72
C PRO A 65 3.42 6.62 -15.31
N VAL A 66 2.20 6.78 -14.79
CA VAL A 66 1.97 7.25 -13.42
C VAL A 66 2.40 6.20 -12.41
N ALA A 67 1.97 4.94 -12.58
CA ALA A 67 2.36 3.86 -11.69
C ALA A 67 3.88 3.63 -11.68
N GLN A 68 4.53 3.73 -12.84
CA GLN A 68 5.99 3.72 -12.98
C GLN A 68 6.65 4.86 -12.21
N MET A 69 6.18 6.10 -12.40
CA MET A 69 6.71 7.27 -11.68
C MET A 69 6.58 7.11 -10.17
N LEU A 70 5.43 6.64 -9.66
CA LEU A 70 5.21 6.44 -8.23
C LEU A 70 6.14 5.35 -7.67
N ARG A 71 6.34 4.24 -8.41
CA ARG A 71 7.35 3.22 -8.07
C ARG A 71 8.74 3.84 -7.96
N ASP A 72 9.15 4.62 -8.96
CA ASP A 72 10.50 5.19 -9.03
C ASP A 72 10.73 6.27 -7.97
N ARG A 73 9.65 6.88 -7.48
CA ARG A 73 9.66 7.92 -6.42
C ARG A 73 9.24 7.42 -5.04
N VAL A 74 9.11 6.10 -4.84
CA VAL A 74 8.60 5.51 -3.59
C VAL A 74 9.37 6.00 -2.36
N ASN A 75 10.69 6.10 -2.42
CA ASN A 75 11.50 6.52 -1.28
C ASN A 75 11.20 7.97 -0.88
N ASP A 76 11.07 8.87 -1.87
CA ASP A 76 10.74 10.27 -1.62
C ASP A 76 9.33 10.39 -1.01
N ILE A 77 8.36 9.65 -1.56
CA ILE A 77 6.96 9.63 -1.11
C ILE A 77 6.85 9.10 0.33
N VAL A 78 7.51 7.98 0.64
CA VAL A 78 7.51 7.38 1.99
C VAL A 78 8.20 8.31 2.99
N ASN A 79 9.27 8.98 2.60
CA ASN A 79 9.97 9.94 3.47
C ASN A 79 9.10 11.17 3.78
N GLU A 80 8.39 11.72 2.80
CA GLU A 80 7.45 12.82 3.02
C GLU A 80 6.31 12.40 3.97
N ALA A 81 5.71 11.23 3.75
CA ALA A 81 4.66 10.68 4.61
C ALA A 81 5.17 10.42 6.04
N ARG A 82 6.38 9.88 6.19
CA ARG A 82 7.05 9.70 7.48
C ARG A 82 7.22 11.02 8.21
N ASN A 83 7.68 12.06 7.53
CA ASN A 83 7.87 13.38 8.13
C ASN A 83 6.56 13.98 8.64
N GLU A 84 5.45 13.78 7.91
CA GLU A 84 4.12 14.21 8.33
C GLU A 84 3.68 13.49 9.62
N VAL A 85 3.90 12.17 9.71
CA VAL A 85 3.62 11.40 10.94
C VAL A 85 4.44 11.90 12.11
N LEU A 86 5.73 12.16 11.91
CA LEU A 86 6.62 12.64 12.98
C LEU A 86 6.28 14.08 13.40
N ALA A 87 5.82 14.93 12.49
CA ALA A 87 5.34 16.27 12.81
C ALA A 87 4.02 16.22 13.61
N THR A 88 3.10 15.31 13.23
CA THR A 88 1.80 15.14 13.88
C THR A 88 1.94 14.47 15.27
N PHE A 89 2.87 13.53 15.40
CA PHE A 89 3.13 12.80 16.65
C PHE A 89 4.62 12.88 17.07
N PRO A 90 5.10 14.03 17.58
CA PRO A 90 6.53 14.27 17.83
C PRO A 90 7.22 13.29 18.77
N SER A 91 6.47 12.68 19.70
CA SER A 91 6.99 11.73 20.69
C SER A 91 6.78 10.26 20.33
N ILE A 92 6.23 9.95 19.14
CA ILE A 92 5.80 8.58 18.80
C ILE A 92 6.95 7.57 18.72
N THR A 93 8.16 8.03 18.45
CA THR A 93 9.39 7.23 18.38
C THR A 93 10.23 7.28 19.66
N GLN A 94 9.83 8.07 20.66
CA GLN A 94 10.51 8.18 21.95
C GLN A 94 10.10 7.04 22.89
N PRO A 95 10.85 6.73 23.96
CA PRO A 95 10.44 5.74 24.96
C PRO A 95 9.00 5.98 25.45
N GLY A 96 8.15 4.96 25.34
CA GLY A 96 6.71 5.04 25.65
C GLY A 96 5.81 5.41 24.47
N GLY A 97 6.37 5.83 23.33
CA GLY A 97 5.65 6.08 22.08
C GLY A 97 5.30 4.80 21.32
N GLY A 98 4.24 4.86 20.50
CA GLY A 98 3.71 3.71 19.78
C GLY A 98 4.63 3.10 18.71
N LEU A 99 5.65 3.85 18.26
CA LEU A 99 6.66 3.41 17.30
C LEU A 99 8.04 3.22 17.95
N TYR A 100 8.12 3.14 19.27
CA TYR A 100 9.32 2.74 20.00
C TYR A 100 9.27 1.24 20.34
N PRO A 101 10.39 0.49 20.25
CA PRO A 101 11.74 0.92 19.85
C PRO A 101 11.86 1.11 18.33
N ALA A 102 13.05 1.56 17.87
CA ALA A 102 13.31 1.92 16.47
C ALA A 102 12.87 0.85 15.46
N GLU A 103 12.96 -0.44 15.80
CA GLU A 103 12.51 -1.53 14.93
C GLU A 103 11.01 -1.49 14.61
N ARG A 104 10.17 -0.94 15.51
CA ARG A 104 8.74 -0.73 15.27
C ARG A 104 8.52 0.44 14.31
N ALA A 105 9.28 1.53 14.46
CA ALA A 105 9.26 2.62 13.48
C ALA A 105 9.66 2.11 12.09
N GLU A 106 10.75 1.36 11.98
CA GLU A 106 11.20 0.79 10.71
C GLU A 106 10.18 -0.18 10.10
N ALA A 107 9.43 -0.93 10.92
CA ALA A 107 8.31 -1.73 10.44
C ALA A 107 7.18 -0.87 9.86
N CYS A 108 6.79 0.20 10.56
CA CYS A 108 5.78 1.15 10.08
C CYS A 108 6.18 1.79 8.74
N TRP A 109 7.44 2.19 8.57
CA TRP A 109 7.92 2.77 7.30
C TRP A 109 7.97 1.74 6.16
N ARG A 110 8.26 0.46 6.47
CA ARG A 110 8.12 -0.63 5.49
C ARG A 110 6.67 -0.84 5.07
N ASP A 111 5.71 -0.73 6.00
CA ASP A 111 4.30 -0.83 5.66
C ASP A 111 3.86 0.27 4.69
N PHE A 112 4.38 1.51 4.84
CA PHE A 112 4.13 2.59 3.87
C PHE A 112 4.62 2.25 2.46
N TRP A 113 5.81 1.67 2.35
CA TRP A 113 6.36 1.19 1.09
C TRP A 113 5.48 0.09 0.49
N HIS A 114 4.98 -0.84 1.31
CA HIS A 114 4.07 -1.90 0.84
C HIS A 114 2.69 -1.38 0.44
N PHE A 115 2.17 -0.36 1.12
CA PHE A 115 0.89 0.24 0.76
C PHE A 115 0.94 0.96 -0.58
N LEU A 116 1.98 1.76 -0.82
CA LEU A 116 2.14 2.40 -2.12
C LEU A 116 2.27 1.35 -3.23
N ARG A 117 2.94 0.22 -2.97
CA ARG A 117 3.01 -0.92 -3.91
C ARG A 117 1.61 -1.42 -4.28
N CYS A 118 0.77 -1.70 -3.29
CA CYS A 118 -0.61 -2.16 -3.51
C CYS A 118 -1.41 -1.15 -4.33
N ILE A 119 -1.30 0.15 -3.98
CA ILE A 119 -1.94 1.25 -4.71
C ILE A 119 -1.47 1.29 -6.17
N THR A 120 -0.17 1.13 -6.44
CA THR A 120 0.35 1.13 -7.81
C THR A 120 -0.16 -0.03 -8.65
N TYR A 121 -0.46 -1.19 -8.06
CA TYR A 121 -1.14 -2.27 -8.80
C TYR A 121 -2.55 -1.85 -9.20
N GLY A 122 -3.32 -1.29 -8.26
CA GLY A 122 -4.65 -0.74 -8.55
C GLY A 122 -4.62 0.28 -9.69
N ILE A 123 -3.69 1.25 -9.63
CA ILE A 123 -3.51 2.27 -10.67
C ILE A 123 -3.18 1.64 -12.02
N ALA A 124 -2.20 0.74 -12.07
CA ALA A 124 -1.79 0.09 -13.32
C ALA A 124 -2.88 -0.80 -13.93
N GLY A 125 -3.72 -1.43 -13.09
CA GLY A 125 -4.90 -2.17 -13.50
C GLY A 125 -6.16 -1.33 -13.72
N GLY A 126 -6.12 -0.02 -13.44
CA GLY A 126 -7.29 0.85 -13.60
C GLY A 126 -8.49 0.48 -12.71
N ARG A 127 -8.24 -0.17 -11.56
CA ARG A 127 -9.25 -0.74 -10.67
C ARG A 127 -8.95 -0.42 -9.21
N THR A 128 -9.93 0.07 -8.47
CA THR A 128 -9.78 0.43 -7.05
C THR A 128 -10.01 -0.73 -6.10
N ASP A 129 -10.65 -1.81 -6.56
CA ASP A 129 -10.92 -3.03 -5.80
C ASP A 129 -9.75 -4.02 -5.86
N TYR A 130 -8.55 -3.54 -5.53
CA TYR A 130 -7.31 -4.33 -5.53
C TYR A 130 -7.00 -4.99 -4.17
N THR A 131 -7.95 -4.98 -3.23
CA THR A 131 -7.73 -5.46 -1.86
C THR A 131 -8.56 -6.69 -1.48
N SER A 132 -7.98 -7.59 -0.71
CA SER A 132 -8.64 -8.76 -0.11
C SER A 132 -9.38 -8.40 1.17
N VAL A 133 -10.68 -8.71 1.24
CA VAL A 133 -11.47 -8.57 2.48
C VAL A 133 -10.90 -9.48 3.58
N GLU A 134 -10.56 -10.72 3.25
CA GLU A 134 -9.95 -11.67 4.19
C GLU A 134 -8.55 -11.21 4.64
N GLY A 135 -7.72 -10.75 3.70
CA GLY A 135 -6.39 -10.25 4.00
C GLY A 135 -6.41 -9.02 4.91
N LEU A 136 -7.33 -8.09 4.66
CA LEU A 136 -7.54 -6.91 5.51
C LEU A 136 -8.04 -7.30 6.91
N HIS A 137 -8.92 -8.31 7.03
CA HIS A 137 -9.34 -8.84 8.32
C HIS A 137 -8.15 -9.37 9.14
N TYR A 138 -7.27 -10.18 8.55
CA TYR A 138 -6.09 -10.67 9.25
C TYR A 138 -5.06 -9.58 9.55
N MET A 139 -4.94 -8.57 8.68
CA MET A 139 -4.14 -7.39 8.95
C MET A 139 -4.67 -6.60 10.16
N GLN A 140 -5.99 -6.45 10.29
CA GLN A 140 -6.60 -5.81 11.47
C GLN A 140 -6.22 -6.56 12.76
N LEU A 141 -6.36 -7.90 12.75
CA LEU A 141 -5.97 -8.73 13.88
C LEU A 141 -4.47 -8.63 14.19
N LEU A 142 -3.63 -8.58 13.15
CA LEU A 142 -2.18 -8.38 13.28
C LEU A 142 -1.87 -7.04 13.94
N TYR A 143 -2.50 -5.96 13.48
CA TYR A 143 -2.28 -4.61 13.99
C TYR A 143 -2.78 -4.46 15.43
N GLN A 144 -3.87 -5.12 15.79
CA GLN A 144 -4.35 -5.20 17.18
C GLN A 144 -3.35 -5.95 18.07
N GLU A 145 -2.89 -7.12 17.63
CA GLU A 145 -1.92 -7.94 18.36
C GLU A 145 -0.59 -7.20 18.58
N LEU A 146 -0.13 -6.49 17.55
CA LEU A 146 1.09 -5.70 17.59
C LEU A 146 0.90 -4.31 18.18
N GLN A 147 -0.31 -3.94 18.62
CA GLN A 147 -0.64 -2.61 19.16
C GLN A 147 -0.12 -1.47 18.26
N VAL A 148 -0.37 -1.58 16.96
CA VAL A 148 0.04 -0.58 15.97
C VAL A 148 -0.77 0.71 16.19
N PRO A 149 -0.12 1.90 16.25
CA PRO A 149 -0.84 3.17 16.39
C PRO A 149 -1.58 3.52 15.10
N LEU A 150 -2.84 3.07 14.99
CA LEU A 150 -3.64 3.22 13.76
C LEU A 150 -3.82 4.69 13.34
N ASP A 151 -3.95 5.62 14.27
CA ASP A 151 -4.06 7.05 13.95
C ASP A 151 -2.83 7.55 13.18
N ALA A 152 -1.64 7.12 13.60
CA ALA A 152 -0.39 7.42 12.91
C ALA A 152 -0.28 6.73 11.54
N MET A 153 -0.80 5.50 11.41
CA MET A 153 -0.88 4.81 10.12
C MET A 153 -1.80 5.54 9.13
N ILE A 154 -2.94 6.06 9.59
CA ILE A 154 -3.86 6.85 8.74
C ILE A 154 -3.20 8.16 8.30
N VAL A 155 -2.55 8.90 9.21
CA VAL A 155 -1.79 10.10 8.83
C VAL A 155 -0.71 9.76 7.81
N GLY A 156 0.00 8.65 7.98
CA GLY A 156 0.98 8.16 7.03
C GLY A 156 0.40 7.88 5.64
N LEU A 157 -0.71 7.14 5.54
CA LEU A 157 -1.37 6.87 4.27
C LEU A 157 -1.90 8.14 3.58
N GLU A 158 -2.44 9.09 4.34
CA GLU A 158 -2.85 10.39 3.80
C GLU A 158 -1.63 11.20 3.32
N GLY A 159 -0.51 11.10 4.03
CA GLY A 159 0.78 11.65 3.60
C GLY A 159 1.26 11.02 2.28
N ILE A 160 1.16 9.69 2.13
CA ILE A 160 1.48 8.98 0.88
C ILE A 160 0.59 9.48 -0.26
N LYS A 161 -0.72 9.63 -0.01
CA LYS A 161 -1.66 10.20 -0.98
C LYS A 161 -1.23 11.61 -1.38
N ALA A 162 -1.04 12.51 -0.42
CA ALA A 162 -0.67 13.90 -0.70
C ALA A 162 0.64 14.00 -1.49
N ALA A 163 1.69 13.31 -1.03
CA ALA A 163 2.99 13.25 -1.71
C ALA A 163 2.86 12.69 -3.13
N SER A 164 2.07 11.63 -3.34
CA SER A 164 1.87 11.03 -4.66
C SER A 164 1.11 11.97 -5.61
N LEU A 165 0.02 12.59 -5.14
CA LEU A 165 -0.81 13.48 -5.95
C LEU A 165 -0.09 14.80 -6.31
N ASN A 166 0.82 15.28 -5.47
CA ASN A 166 1.65 16.45 -5.76
C ASN A 166 2.65 16.23 -6.91
N ARG A 167 2.87 14.98 -7.33
CA ARG A 167 3.80 14.61 -8.41
C ARG A 167 3.13 14.46 -9.77
N VAL A 168 1.81 14.65 -9.84
CA VAL A 168 1.03 14.51 -11.08
C VAL A 168 0.26 15.79 -11.39
N GLU A 169 -0.21 15.91 -12.62
CA GLU A 169 -1.02 17.07 -13.03
C GLU A 169 -2.37 17.10 -12.29
N PRO A 170 -2.96 18.29 -12.03
CA PRO A 170 -4.22 18.41 -11.30
C PRO A 170 -5.37 17.57 -11.87
N LYS A 171 -5.44 17.39 -13.19
CA LYS A 171 -6.45 16.53 -13.83
C LYS A 171 -6.27 15.05 -13.46
N GLN A 172 -5.03 14.59 -13.36
CA GLN A 172 -4.72 13.21 -12.95
C GLN A 172 -4.99 13.01 -11.46
N GLN A 173 -4.87 14.04 -10.63
CA GLN A 173 -5.13 13.91 -9.19
C GLN A 173 -6.54 13.38 -8.89
N GLN A 174 -7.55 13.89 -9.61
CA GLN A 174 -8.94 13.44 -9.45
C GLN A 174 -9.14 11.97 -9.85
N VAL A 175 -8.41 11.51 -10.87
CA VAL A 175 -8.45 10.12 -11.33
C VAL A 175 -7.75 9.19 -10.35
N LEU A 176 -6.66 9.64 -9.72
CA LEU A 176 -5.81 8.82 -8.86
C LEU A 176 -6.25 8.80 -7.40
N ALA A 177 -6.87 9.87 -6.89
CA ALA A 177 -7.30 9.95 -5.49
C ALA A 177 -8.13 8.73 -5.03
N PRO A 178 -9.08 8.19 -5.82
CA PRO A 178 -9.87 7.02 -5.42
C PRO A 178 -9.06 5.77 -5.07
N TYR A 179 -7.89 5.57 -5.69
CA TYR A 179 -7.04 4.41 -5.38
C TYR A 179 -6.45 4.53 -3.97
N PHE A 180 -6.00 5.72 -3.57
CA PHE A 180 -5.53 5.97 -2.21
C PHE A 180 -6.68 5.95 -1.20
N ASP A 181 -7.80 6.61 -1.55
CA ASP A 181 -9.00 6.69 -0.71
C ASP A 181 -9.58 5.32 -0.37
N HIS A 182 -9.50 4.37 -1.30
CA HIS A 182 -9.88 3.00 -1.04
C HIS A 182 -9.09 2.40 0.13
N LEU A 183 -7.75 2.42 0.08
CA LEU A 183 -6.92 1.82 1.12
C LEU A 183 -7.02 2.57 2.45
N VAL A 184 -7.04 3.91 2.42
CA VAL A 184 -7.31 4.74 3.60
C VAL A 184 -8.65 4.36 4.23
N GLY A 185 -9.70 4.24 3.41
CA GLY A 185 -11.04 3.86 3.84
C GLY A 185 -11.11 2.46 4.45
N GLN A 186 -10.32 1.50 3.96
CA GLN A 186 -10.19 0.18 4.56
C GLN A 186 -9.52 0.25 5.94
N LEU A 187 -8.37 0.93 6.06
CA LEU A 187 -7.66 1.00 7.34
C LEU A 187 -8.42 1.82 8.40
N ARG A 188 -9.18 2.85 8.01
CA ARG A 188 -10.02 3.61 8.96
C ARG A 188 -11.08 2.73 9.63
N GLN A 189 -11.49 1.63 9.00
CA GLN A 189 -12.43 0.70 9.62
C GLN A 189 -11.81 -0.09 10.78
N PHE A 190 -10.48 -0.12 10.90
CA PHE A 190 -9.79 -0.84 11.97
C PHE A 190 -9.88 -0.13 13.32
N ILE A 191 -10.19 1.18 13.32
CA ILE A 191 -10.29 2.04 14.51
C ILE A 191 -11.65 1.89 15.21
N LYS A 192 -12.61 1.20 14.58
CA LYS A 192 -13.96 1.00 15.12
C LYS A 192 -14.00 0.04 16.32
#